data_AF-A0A5N5QEJ3-F1
#
_entry.id   AF-A0A5N5QEJ3-F1
#
_cell.length_a   1.000
_cell.length_b   1.000
_cell.length_c   1.000
_cell.angle_alpha   90.00
_cell.angle_beta   90.00
_cell.angle_gamma   90.00
#
_symmetry.space_group_name_H-M   'P 1'
#
loop_
_entity.id
_entity.type
_entity.pdbx_description
1 polymer ?
#
loop_
_entity_poly.entity_id
_entity_poly.type
_entity_poly.pdbx_seq_one_letter_code
_entity_poly.pdbx_strand_id
1 'polypeptide(L)'
;MAAPPPYYTTQAALQAGHGDLATTIRQLSNMTIKLDGQFQAVFSALKTEEMFDTSPTVPSNRWKDIRGIYTGLMWATRNAATDLKSHTTELVDIIIPAVAEPRAGKEDKIRVIQRFIDKPAPSLLTSERATQQIDQLKQQIGPFIEEYKVGLEAKIAPVKEEIAKFKEADDKQKAEKKKAEEASGGLFGFLHRRPPSIELVDYESKIKRSEGNIEKWKQLSNDLDGYVREICTGLDTIPDRVGSAFSALWIHETEDAQHLRQIIEESPDGNVHDIDIAAGTYGLIKSALTYFATNVNNPGP
;
A
#
# COMPACT_ATOMS: atom_id res chain seq x y z
N MET A 1 -55.71 6.73 15.88
CA MET A 1 -54.51 5.91 16.13
C MET A 1 -53.30 6.82 15.99
N ALA A 2 -52.32 6.72 16.87
CA ALA A 2 -51.11 7.52 16.80
C ALA A 2 -50.28 7.08 15.57
N ALA A 3 -49.68 8.04 14.85
CA ALA A 3 -48.77 7.75 13.75
C ALA A 3 -47.54 7.00 14.27
N PRO A 4 -46.99 6.02 13.52
CA PRO A 4 -45.75 5.37 13.91
C PRO A 4 -44.62 6.41 14.04
N PRO A 5 -43.69 6.21 14.99
CA PRO A 5 -42.54 7.11 15.14
C PRO A 5 -41.72 7.15 13.83
N PRO A 6 -41.10 8.30 13.51
CA PRO A 6 -40.30 8.43 12.30
C PRO A 6 -39.10 7.48 12.33
N TYR A 7 -38.74 6.93 11.16
CA TYR A 7 -37.64 5.98 10.97
C TYR A 7 -36.28 6.50 11.46
N TYR A 8 -36.09 7.83 11.50
CA TYR A 8 -34.99 8.47 12.23
C TYR A 8 -35.48 9.69 13.02
N THR A 9 -34.85 9.94 14.18
CA THR A 9 -35.08 11.13 14.98
C THR A 9 -34.60 12.42 14.30
N THR A 10 -33.49 12.39 13.53
CA THR A 10 -33.07 13.46 12.62
C THR A 10 -32.15 12.98 11.48
N GLN A 11 -32.31 13.56 10.28
CA GLN A 11 -31.42 13.40 9.12
C GLN A 11 -29.95 13.72 9.42
N ALA A 12 -29.70 14.69 10.32
CA ALA A 12 -28.36 15.15 10.67
C ALA A 12 -27.53 14.10 11.40
N ALA A 13 -28.14 13.32 12.30
CA ALA A 13 -27.45 12.24 13.02
C ALA A 13 -27.04 11.10 12.07
N LEU A 14 -27.92 10.77 11.11
CA LEU A 14 -27.63 9.78 10.07
C LEU A 14 -26.48 10.23 9.16
N GLN A 15 -26.50 11.50 8.73
CA GLN A 15 -25.49 12.07 7.84
C GLN A 15 -24.12 12.21 8.49
N ALA A 16 -24.05 12.51 9.79
CA ALA A 16 -22.78 12.63 10.51
C ALA A 16 -22.06 11.27 10.61
N GLY A 17 -22.74 10.22 11.10
CA GLY A 17 -22.13 8.89 11.27
C GLY A 17 -21.73 8.24 9.95
N HIS A 18 -22.60 8.30 8.94
CA HIS A 18 -22.32 7.69 7.63
C HIS A 18 -21.40 8.55 6.75
N GLY A 19 -21.39 9.88 6.92
CA GLY A 19 -20.43 10.78 6.28
C GLY A 19 -19.00 10.53 6.75
N ASP A 20 -18.82 10.28 8.04
CA ASP A 20 -17.55 9.86 8.63
C ASP A 20 -17.12 8.48 8.10
N LEU A 21 -18.07 7.55 7.94
CA LEU A 21 -17.79 6.22 7.41
C LEU A 21 -17.39 6.24 5.93
N ALA A 22 -18.11 6.97 5.07
CA ALA A 22 -17.75 7.12 3.66
C ALA A 22 -16.38 7.81 3.49
N THR A 23 -16.10 8.82 4.32
CA THR A 23 -14.80 9.49 4.37
C THR A 23 -13.69 8.51 4.78
N THR A 24 -13.94 7.70 5.81
CA THR A 24 -13.01 6.67 6.28
C THR A 24 -12.72 5.65 5.18
N ILE A 25 -13.73 5.13 4.47
CA ILE A 25 -13.54 4.18 3.37
C ILE A 25 -12.69 4.80 2.24
N ARG A 26 -12.90 6.08 1.90
CA ARG A 26 -12.06 6.79 0.91
C ARG A 26 -10.63 6.97 1.38
N GLN A 27 -10.43 7.36 2.65
CA GLN A 27 -9.09 7.48 3.23
C GLN A 27 -8.36 6.13 3.20
N LEU A 28 -9.05 5.03 3.50
CA LEU A 28 -8.50 3.68 3.41
C LEU A 28 -8.10 3.30 1.99
N SER A 29 -8.92 3.66 0.99
CA SER A 29 -8.55 3.46 -0.42
C SER A 29 -7.27 4.23 -0.77
N ASN A 30 -7.13 5.48 -0.33
CA ASN A 30 -5.91 6.26 -0.60
C ASN A 30 -4.69 5.71 0.13
N MET A 31 -4.84 5.25 1.38
CA MET A 31 -3.77 4.62 2.15
C MET A 31 -3.29 3.33 1.51
N THR A 32 -4.20 2.49 1.00
CA THR A 32 -3.86 1.24 0.31
C THR A 32 -3.15 1.49 -1.02
N ILE A 33 -3.61 2.46 -1.82
CA ILE A 33 -2.92 2.88 -3.05
C ILE A 33 -1.51 3.39 -2.73
N LYS A 34 -1.38 4.25 -1.71
CA LYS A 34 -0.06 4.76 -1.28
C LYS A 34 0.86 3.60 -0.89
N LEU A 35 0.33 2.63 -0.13
CA LEU A 35 1.10 1.48 0.34
C LEU A 35 1.57 0.57 -0.82
N ASP A 36 0.72 0.27 -1.81
CA ASP A 36 1.17 -0.46 -3.01
C ASP A 36 2.27 0.30 -3.76
N GLY A 37 2.15 1.63 -3.83
CA GLY A 37 3.21 2.51 -4.36
C GLY A 37 4.55 2.33 -3.64
N GLN A 38 4.55 2.18 -2.31
CA GLN A 38 5.77 1.91 -1.53
C GLN A 38 6.35 0.53 -1.84
N PHE A 39 5.50 -0.51 -1.93
CA PHE A 39 5.96 -1.85 -2.34
C PHE A 39 6.59 -1.84 -3.73
N GLN A 40 6.00 -1.10 -4.68
CA GLN A 40 6.53 -0.95 -6.03
C GLN A 40 7.83 -0.13 -6.06
N ALA A 41 7.96 0.90 -5.22
CA ALA A 41 9.19 1.69 -5.11
C ALA A 41 10.38 0.83 -4.66
N VAL A 42 10.19 0.00 -3.61
CA VAL A 42 11.22 -0.96 -3.18
C VAL A 42 11.57 -1.92 -4.31
N PHE A 43 10.57 -2.52 -4.97
CA PHE A 43 10.82 -3.46 -6.08
C PHE A 43 11.65 -2.81 -7.20
N SER A 44 11.32 -1.57 -7.57
CA SER A 44 11.99 -0.84 -8.65
C SER A 44 13.42 -0.46 -8.27
N ALA A 45 13.63 -0.06 -7.01
CA ALA A 45 14.96 0.26 -6.48
C ALA A 45 15.88 -0.98 -6.49
N LEU A 46 15.37 -2.13 -6.03
CA LEU A 46 16.09 -3.40 -6.07
C LEU A 46 16.40 -3.84 -7.51
N LYS A 47 15.40 -3.80 -8.40
CA LYS A 47 15.59 -4.19 -9.81
C LYS A 47 16.63 -3.35 -10.54
N THR A 48 16.72 -2.07 -10.21
CA THR A 48 17.72 -1.16 -10.80
C THR A 48 19.14 -1.54 -10.38
N GLU A 49 19.34 -1.88 -9.10
CA GLU A 49 20.64 -2.35 -8.58
C GLU A 49 21.00 -3.73 -9.17
N GLU A 50 20.01 -4.59 -9.38
CA GLU A 50 20.18 -5.97 -9.87
C GLU A 50 20.08 -6.09 -11.40
N MET A 51 20.17 -4.98 -12.15
CA MET A 51 19.89 -4.95 -13.60
C MET A 51 20.67 -6.01 -14.41
N PHE A 52 21.85 -6.41 -13.93
CA PHE A 52 22.70 -7.43 -14.55
C PHE A 52 22.79 -8.75 -13.77
N ASP A 53 22.13 -8.86 -12.62
CA ASP A 53 22.11 -10.07 -11.81
C ASP A 53 20.85 -10.89 -12.12
N THR A 54 21.05 -12.02 -12.80
CA THR A 54 19.97 -12.94 -13.16
C THR A 54 19.85 -14.11 -12.19
N SER A 55 20.52 -14.06 -11.03
CA SER A 55 20.44 -15.13 -10.03
C SER A 55 18.99 -15.36 -9.57
N PRO A 56 18.56 -16.61 -9.37
CA PRO A 56 17.25 -16.87 -8.77
C PRO A 56 17.15 -16.34 -7.34
N THR A 57 18.28 -16.15 -6.65
CA THR A 57 18.34 -15.69 -5.25
C THR A 57 18.43 -14.17 -5.10
N VAL A 58 18.20 -13.40 -6.18
CA VAL A 58 18.27 -11.93 -6.07
C VAL A 58 17.17 -11.38 -5.13
N PRO A 59 17.49 -10.38 -4.32
CA PRO A 59 16.55 -9.75 -3.41
C PRO A 59 15.23 -9.30 -4.05
N SER A 60 15.22 -8.82 -5.30
CA SER A 60 13.97 -8.46 -5.99
C SER A 60 12.98 -9.62 -6.16
N ASN A 61 13.45 -10.88 -6.24
CA ASN A 61 12.57 -12.05 -6.33
C ASN A 61 11.88 -12.31 -4.98
N ARG A 62 12.63 -12.30 -3.87
CA ARG A 62 12.04 -12.45 -2.53
C ARG A 62 11.08 -11.31 -2.22
N TRP A 63 11.42 -10.08 -2.62
CA TRP A 63 10.52 -8.93 -2.46
C TRP A 63 9.22 -9.08 -3.28
N LYS A 64 9.31 -9.66 -4.48
CA LYS A 64 8.13 -9.97 -5.30
C LYS A 64 7.18 -10.94 -4.58
N ASP A 65 7.71 -11.95 -3.88
CA ASP A 65 6.89 -12.88 -3.10
C ASP A 65 6.21 -12.19 -1.91
N ILE A 66 6.96 -11.34 -1.17
CA ILE A 66 6.40 -10.50 -0.10
C ILE A 66 5.27 -9.62 -0.64
N ARG A 67 5.49 -8.92 -1.76
CA ARG A 67 4.46 -8.12 -2.42
C ARG A 67 3.26 -8.96 -2.85
N GLY A 68 3.48 -10.19 -3.31
CA GLY A 68 2.40 -11.13 -3.68
C GLY A 68 1.43 -11.41 -2.53
N ILE A 69 1.93 -11.55 -1.29
CA ILE A 69 1.09 -11.71 -0.10
C ILE A 69 0.22 -10.46 0.11
N TYR A 70 0.83 -9.27 0.02
CA TYR A 70 0.12 -7.99 0.15
C TYR A 70 -0.95 -7.81 -0.94
N THR A 71 -0.61 -8.09 -2.20
CA THR A 71 -1.56 -8.04 -3.32
C THR A 71 -2.73 -8.99 -3.09
N GLY A 72 -2.48 -10.20 -2.56
CA GLY A 72 -3.53 -11.15 -2.18
C GLY A 72 -4.48 -10.60 -1.11
N LEU A 73 -3.94 -9.96 -0.06
CA LEU A 73 -4.75 -9.31 0.98
C LEU A 73 -5.62 -8.19 0.39
N MET A 74 -5.06 -7.34 -0.45
CA MET A 74 -5.80 -6.24 -1.09
C MET A 74 -6.89 -6.73 -2.05
N TRP A 75 -6.68 -7.86 -2.74
CA TRP A 75 -7.72 -8.50 -3.56
C TRP A 75 -8.88 -8.99 -2.72
N ALA A 76 -8.57 -9.63 -1.59
CA ALA A 76 -9.59 -10.02 -0.61
C ALA A 76 -10.38 -8.79 -0.14
N THR A 77 -9.71 -7.72 0.28
CA THR A 77 -10.40 -6.49 0.73
C THR A 77 -11.26 -5.87 -0.38
N ARG A 78 -10.79 -5.86 -1.62
CA ARG A 78 -11.56 -5.39 -2.80
C ARG A 78 -12.84 -6.20 -3.00
N ASN A 79 -12.77 -7.52 -2.86
CA ASN A 79 -13.94 -8.39 -2.96
C ASN A 79 -14.95 -8.09 -1.83
N ALA A 80 -14.47 -7.94 -0.59
CA ALA A 80 -15.33 -7.56 0.54
C ALA A 80 -16.02 -6.20 0.31
N ALA A 81 -15.30 -5.20 -0.22
CA ALA A 81 -15.90 -3.91 -0.58
C ALA A 81 -16.95 -4.04 -1.70
N THR A 82 -16.76 -4.98 -2.62
CA THR A 82 -17.71 -5.26 -3.71
C THR A 82 -18.97 -5.93 -3.18
N ASP A 83 -18.84 -6.89 -2.27
CA ASP A 83 -19.96 -7.57 -1.62
C ASP A 83 -20.77 -6.57 -0.77
N LEU A 84 -20.09 -5.73 0.02
CA LEU A 84 -20.71 -4.65 0.77
C LEU A 84 -21.43 -3.67 -0.15
N LYS A 85 -20.80 -3.24 -1.25
CA LYS A 85 -21.45 -2.37 -2.22
C LYS A 85 -22.73 -3.01 -2.75
N SER A 86 -22.71 -4.31 -3.05
CA SER A 86 -23.90 -5.02 -3.53
C SER A 86 -25.00 -5.03 -2.47
N HIS A 87 -24.63 -5.26 -1.21
CA HIS A 87 -25.55 -5.22 -0.07
C HIS A 87 -26.15 -3.82 0.14
N THR A 88 -25.31 -2.78 0.20
CA THR A 88 -25.76 -1.37 0.24
C THR A 88 -26.67 -1.02 -0.95
N THR A 89 -26.35 -1.53 -2.14
CA THR A 89 -27.15 -1.31 -3.36
C THR A 89 -28.53 -1.93 -3.23
N GLU A 90 -28.63 -3.12 -2.68
CA GLU A 90 -29.93 -3.76 -2.44
C GLU A 90 -30.74 -3.02 -1.38
N LEU A 91 -30.12 -2.56 -0.29
CA LEU A 91 -30.80 -1.72 0.71
C LEU A 91 -31.42 -0.47 0.06
N VAL A 92 -30.64 0.25 -0.75
CA VAL A 92 -31.06 1.52 -1.34
C VAL A 92 -32.00 1.36 -2.52
N ASP A 93 -31.71 0.42 -3.43
CA ASP A 93 -32.37 0.34 -4.72
C ASP A 93 -33.54 -0.66 -4.71
N ILE A 94 -33.63 -1.54 -3.71
CA ILE A 94 -34.66 -2.59 -3.60
C ILE A 94 -35.47 -2.45 -2.30
N ILE A 95 -34.80 -2.46 -1.14
CA ILE A 95 -35.49 -2.51 0.16
C ILE A 95 -36.22 -1.20 0.44
N ILE A 96 -35.52 -0.07 0.40
CA ILE A 96 -36.13 1.26 0.66
C ILE A 96 -37.34 1.50 -0.27
N PRO A 97 -37.24 1.32 -1.61
CA PRO A 97 -38.39 1.49 -2.50
C PRO A 97 -39.53 0.51 -2.23
N ALA A 98 -39.23 -0.76 -1.94
CA ALA A 98 -40.27 -1.77 -1.68
C ALA A 98 -41.06 -1.45 -0.40
N VAL A 99 -40.40 -0.91 0.62
CA VAL A 99 -41.03 -0.51 1.88
C VAL A 99 -41.82 0.79 1.71
N ALA A 100 -41.30 1.72 0.91
CA ALA A 100 -41.95 2.99 0.60
C ALA A 100 -43.23 2.83 -0.25
N GLU A 101 -43.36 1.75 -1.03
CA GLU A 101 -44.52 1.52 -1.91
C GLU A 101 -45.83 1.39 -1.10
N PRO A 102 -46.76 2.35 -1.20
CA PRO A 102 -47.98 2.35 -0.38
C PRO A 102 -48.95 1.23 -0.73
N ARG A 103 -48.86 0.66 -1.94
CA ARG A 103 -49.75 -0.40 -2.41
C ARG A 103 -49.27 -1.81 -2.09
N ALA A 104 -48.03 -1.95 -1.63
CA ALA A 104 -47.46 -3.26 -1.29
C ALA A 104 -48.04 -3.76 0.04
N GLY A 105 -48.38 -5.05 0.10
CA GLY A 105 -48.90 -5.68 1.32
C GLY A 105 -47.86 -5.71 2.43
N LYS A 106 -48.29 -5.59 3.68
CA LYS A 106 -47.42 -5.60 4.87
C LYS A 106 -46.53 -6.85 4.91
N GLU A 107 -47.10 -8.02 4.65
CA GLU A 107 -46.40 -9.30 4.64
C GLU A 107 -45.32 -9.37 3.53
N ASP A 108 -45.59 -8.75 2.37
CA ASP A 108 -44.62 -8.68 1.28
C ASP A 108 -43.40 -7.85 1.68
N LYS A 109 -43.64 -6.67 2.29
CA LYS A 109 -42.58 -5.79 2.78
C LYS A 109 -41.71 -6.48 3.83
N ILE A 110 -42.33 -7.11 4.83
CA ILE A 110 -41.61 -7.85 5.88
C ILE A 110 -40.77 -8.97 5.27
N ARG A 111 -41.32 -9.74 4.32
CA ARG A 111 -40.62 -10.84 3.67
C ARG A 111 -39.42 -10.37 2.83
N VAL A 112 -39.49 -9.19 2.23
CA VAL A 112 -38.37 -8.61 1.47
C VAL A 112 -37.26 -8.17 2.42
N ILE A 113 -37.59 -7.49 3.52
CA ILE A 113 -36.61 -7.08 4.53
C ILE A 113 -35.98 -8.30 5.23
N GLN A 114 -36.76 -9.31 5.58
CA GLN A 114 -36.23 -10.50 6.25
C GLN A 114 -35.19 -11.22 5.37
N ARG A 115 -35.43 -11.30 4.06
CA ARG A 115 -34.47 -11.86 3.10
C ARG A 115 -33.18 -11.05 3.00
N PHE A 116 -33.22 -9.76 3.27
CA PHE A 116 -32.03 -8.91 3.36
C PHE A 116 -31.27 -9.17 4.66
N ILE A 117 -31.96 -9.18 5.80
CA ILE A 117 -31.36 -9.43 7.13
C ILE A 117 -30.72 -10.81 7.24
N ASP A 118 -31.34 -11.85 6.65
CA ASP A 118 -30.86 -13.23 6.74
C ASP A 118 -29.58 -13.49 5.93
N LYS A 119 -29.07 -12.50 5.19
CA LYS A 119 -27.83 -12.68 4.42
C LYS A 119 -26.64 -12.84 5.36
N PRO A 120 -25.75 -13.81 5.10
CA PRO A 120 -24.54 -13.95 5.88
C PRO A 120 -23.57 -12.81 5.59
N ALA A 121 -22.90 -12.35 6.63
CA ALA A 121 -21.82 -11.38 6.53
C ALA A 121 -20.66 -11.95 5.66
N PRO A 122 -20.03 -11.13 4.79
CA PRO A 122 -18.87 -11.56 4.01
C PRO A 122 -17.77 -12.16 4.90
N SER A 123 -17.18 -13.28 4.47
CA SER A 123 -16.19 -14.05 5.25
C SER A 123 -14.89 -13.30 5.58
N LEU A 124 -14.66 -12.13 4.97
CA LEU A 124 -13.50 -11.27 5.25
C LEU A 124 -13.74 -10.25 6.35
N LEU A 125 -14.98 -10.13 6.85
CA LEU A 125 -15.28 -9.37 8.05
C LEU A 125 -14.79 -10.07 9.33
N THR A 126 -14.39 -11.35 9.24
CA THR A 126 -13.75 -12.07 10.34
C THR A 126 -12.24 -11.87 10.27
N SER A 127 -11.73 -11.03 11.18
CA SER A 127 -10.38 -10.45 11.24
C SER A 127 -9.21 -11.43 11.29
N GLU A 128 -9.40 -12.72 11.57
CA GLU A 128 -8.30 -13.66 11.85
C GLU A 128 -7.39 -13.94 10.65
N ARG A 129 -7.95 -14.14 9.45
CA ARG A 129 -7.15 -14.46 8.25
C ARG A 129 -6.34 -13.26 7.77
N ALA A 130 -6.91 -12.06 7.85
CA ALA A 130 -6.21 -10.83 7.49
C ALA A 130 -5.03 -10.62 8.44
N THR A 131 -5.27 -10.68 9.75
CA THR A 131 -4.24 -10.55 10.80
C THR A 131 -3.08 -11.52 10.57
N GLN A 132 -3.35 -12.79 10.31
CA GLN A 132 -2.31 -13.78 10.00
C GLN A 132 -1.47 -13.40 8.78
N GLN A 133 -2.09 -12.91 7.70
CA GLN A 133 -1.36 -12.50 6.49
C GLN A 133 -0.51 -11.24 6.72
N ILE A 134 -0.98 -10.32 7.56
CA ILE A 134 -0.24 -9.11 7.94
C ILE A 134 0.94 -9.46 8.82
N ASP A 135 0.75 -10.35 9.80
CA ASP A 135 1.81 -10.83 10.65
C ASP A 135 2.87 -11.57 9.83
N GLN A 136 2.44 -12.40 8.88
CA GLN A 136 3.35 -13.05 7.93
C GLN A 136 4.13 -12.04 7.08
N LEU A 137 3.47 -10.97 6.59
CA LEU A 137 4.14 -9.89 5.86
C LEU A 137 5.21 -9.21 6.72
N LYS A 138 4.85 -8.79 7.93
CA LYS A 138 5.78 -8.12 8.87
C LYS A 138 6.96 -9.01 9.23
N GLN A 139 6.72 -10.30 9.48
CA GLN A 139 7.75 -11.29 9.76
C GLN A 139 8.73 -11.49 8.59
N GLN A 140 8.33 -11.24 7.35
CA GLN A 140 9.21 -11.36 6.18
C GLN A 140 9.94 -10.07 5.84
N ILE A 141 9.29 -8.91 5.99
CA ILE A 141 9.85 -7.60 5.65
C ILE A 141 11.07 -7.27 6.51
N GLY A 142 10.97 -7.47 7.83
CA GLY A 142 12.05 -7.13 8.77
C GLY A 142 13.36 -7.84 8.45
N PRO A 143 13.39 -9.19 8.46
CA PRO A 143 14.60 -9.96 8.11
C PRO A 143 15.10 -9.65 6.71
N PHE A 144 14.21 -9.45 5.74
CA PHE A 144 14.61 -9.10 4.37
C PHE A 144 15.45 -7.83 4.31
N ILE A 145 15.03 -6.76 4.99
CA ILE A 145 15.77 -5.50 5.00
C ILE A 145 17.09 -5.60 5.73
N GLU A 146 17.11 -6.26 6.90
CA GLU A 146 18.35 -6.46 7.65
C GLU A 146 19.37 -7.26 6.84
N GLU A 147 18.96 -8.37 6.23
CA GLU A 147 19.82 -9.17 5.35
C GLU A 147 20.33 -8.35 4.15
N TYR A 148 19.47 -7.54 3.53
CA TYR A 148 19.85 -6.71 2.39
C TYR A 148 20.85 -5.62 2.76
N LYS A 149 20.67 -4.94 3.90
CA LYS A 149 21.61 -3.94 4.41
C LYS A 149 22.97 -4.54 4.71
N VAL A 150 23.01 -5.68 5.39
CA VAL A 150 24.27 -6.40 5.65
C VAL A 150 24.95 -6.75 4.32
N GLY A 151 24.18 -7.17 3.31
CA GLY A 151 24.68 -7.40 1.96
C GLY A 151 25.28 -6.16 1.30
N LEU A 152 24.64 -4.98 1.44
CA LEU A 152 25.17 -3.71 0.93
C LEU A 152 26.44 -3.29 1.66
N GLU A 153 26.49 -3.42 2.99
CA GLU A 153 27.70 -3.12 3.78
C GLU A 153 28.87 -4.03 3.38
N ALA A 154 28.59 -5.31 3.16
CA ALA A 154 29.55 -6.29 2.67
C ALA A 154 30.05 -5.97 1.25
N LYS A 155 29.26 -5.28 0.40
CA LYS A 155 29.71 -4.73 -0.90
C LYS A 155 30.56 -3.46 -0.73
N ILE A 156 30.22 -2.61 0.23
CA ILE A 156 30.92 -1.33 0.48
C ILE A 156 32.34 -1.55 1.00
N ALA A 157 32.54 -2.50 1.92
CA ALA A 157 33.83 -2.78 2.55
C ALA A 157 34.97 -3.05 1.53
N PRO A 158 34.87 -4.02 0.59
CA PRO A 158 35.94 -4.29 -0.36
C PRO A 158 36.18 -3.13 -1.34
N VAL A 159 35.14 -2.37 -1.70
CA VAL A 159 35.31 -1.18 -2.57
C VAL A 159 36.08 -0.07 -1.86
N LYS A 160 35.88 0.10 -0.54
CA LYS A 160 36.70 1.03 0.26
C LYS A 160 38.18 0.60 0.30
N GLU A 161 38.45 -0.70 0.43
CA GLU A 161 39.81 -1.23 0.36
C GLU A 161 40.43 -1.02 -1.02
N GLU A 162 39.65 -1.19 -2.10
CA GLU A 162 40.10 -0.95 -3.46
C GLU A 162 40.42 0.53 -3.71
N ILE A 163 39.59 1.44 -3.20
CA ILE A 163 39.87 2.89 -3.23
C ILE A 163 41.20 3.20 -2.51
N ALA A 164 41.47 2.59 -1.36
CA ALA A 164 42.72 2.78 -0.65
C ALA A 164 43.93 2.32 -1.48
N LYS A 165 43.83 1.16 -2.14
CA LYS A 165 44.86 0.65 -3.07
C LYS A 165 45.06 1.58 -4.27
N PHE A 166 43.98 2.12 -4.84
CA PHE A 166 44.09 3.09 -5.95
C PHE A 166 44.73 4.40 -5.51
N LYS A 167 44.44 4.89 -4.31
CA LYS A 167 45.10 6.09 -3.75
C LYS A 167 46.60 5.87 -3.58
N GLU A 168 47.01 4.74 -3.01
CA GLU A 168 48.43 4.39 -2.86
C GLU A 168 49.14 4.27 -4.22
N ALA A 169 48.49 3.63 -5.20
CA ALA A 169 49.04 3.49 -6.55
C ALA A 169 49.16 4.82 -7.30
N ASP A 170 48.18 5.71 -7.15
CA ASP A 170 48.20 7.07 -7.72
C ASP A 170 49.33 7.91 -7.12
N ASP A 171 49.52 7.87 -5.80
CA ASP A 171 50.61 8.56 -5.11
C ASP A 171 51.99 8.04 -5.58
N LYS A 172 52.12 6.72 -5.75
CA LYS A 172 53.34 6.11 -6.29
C LYS A 172 53.61 6.55 -7.73
N GLN A 173 52.59 6.53 -8.59
CA GLN A 173 52.69 6.97 -9.99
C GLN A 173 53.07 8.45 -10.08
N LYS A 174 52.49 9.31 -9.24
CA LYS A 174 52.83 10.74 -9.13
C LYS A 174 54.27 10.95 -8.66
N ALA A 175 54.72 10.18 -7.67
CA ALA A 175 56.10 10.24 -7.17
C ALA A 175 57.12 9.77 -8.23
N GLU A 176 56.83 8.70 -8.96
CA GLU A 176 57.68 8.21 -10.06
C GLU A 176 57.75 9.21 -11.21
N LYS A 177 56.62 9.81 -11.60
CA LYS A 177 56.57 10.87 -12.60
C LYS A 177 57.41 12.08 -12.19
N LYS A 178 57.27 12.55 -10.94
CA LYS A 178 58.06 13.66 -10.40
C LYS A 178 59.57 13.35 -10.41
N LYS A 179 59.97 12.14 -10.01
CA LYS A 179 61.37 11.70 -10.08
C LYS A 179 61.90 11.68 -11.52
N ALA A 180 61.09 11.23 -12.49
CA ALA A 180 61.48 11.22 -13.90
C ALA A 180 61.61 12.63 -14.50
N GLU A 181 60.73 13.55 -14.10
CA GLU A 181 60.80 14.97 -14.47
C GLU A 181 62.04 15.65 -13.86
N GLU A 182 62.33 15.41 -12.59
CA GLU A 182 63.54 15.92 -11.91
C GLU A 182 64.84 15.36 -12.52
N ALA A 183 64.86 14.08 -12.89
CA ALA A 183 66.00 13.43 -13.54
C ALA A 183 66.24 13.91 -14.98
N SER A 184 65.21 14.39 -15.67
CA SER A 184 65.32 14.91 -17.05
C SER A 184 65.59 16.42 -17.12
N GLY A 185 65.44 17.15 -16.01
CA GLY A 185 65.70 18.60 -15.90
C GLY A 185 67.16 19.00 -15.61
N GLY A 186 68.09 18.04 -15.44
CA GLY A 186 69.50 18.33 -15.14
C GLY A 186 70.37 18.55 -16.39
N LEU A 187 70.71 19.82 -16.68
CA LEU A 187 71.87 20.40 -17.40
C LEU A 187 72.62 19.69 -18.56
N PHE A 188 72.22 18.52 -19.05
CA PHE A 188 72.80 17.80 -20.21
C PHE A 188 71.73 17.38 -21.24
N GLY A 189 70.78 18.28 -21.48
CA GLY A 189 69.56 18.02 -22.28
C GLY A 189 69.72 17.96 -23.80
N PHE A 190 70.80 17.42 -24.38
CA PHE A 190 70.94 17.37 -25.85
C PHE A 190 71.22 16.02 -26.51
N LEU A 191 71.50 14.91 -25.81
CA LEU A 191 71.85 13.66 -26.51
C LEU A 191 71.26 12.34 -25.96
N HIS A 192 70.36 12.33 -24.97
CA HIS A 192 69.85 11.06 -24.43
C HIS A 192 68.33 10.88 -24.53
N ARG A 193 68.00 9.84 -25.32
CA ARG A 193 66.80 8.99 -25.36
C ARG A 193 65.61 9.48 -24.51
N ARG A 194 64.55 9.89 -25.20
CA ARG A 194 63.20 10.15 -24.64
C ARG A 194 62.86 9.02 -23.65
N PRO A 195 62.59 9.31 -22.37
CA PRO A 195 62.23 8.26 -21.42
C PRO A 195 60.98 7.52 -21.93
N PRO A 196 60.88 6.19 -21.70
CA PRO A 196 59.71 5.43 -22.11
C PRO A 196 58.45 6.08 -21.53
N SER A 197 57.42 6.22 -22.36
CA SER A 197 56.14 6.74 -21.92
C SER A 197 55.61 5.86 -20.79
N ILE A 198 55.60 6.39 -19.57
CA ILE A 198 54.90 5.75 -18.46
C ILE A 198 53.43 5.71 -18.85
N GLU A 199 52.87 4.52 -19.00
CA GLU A 199 51.46 4.31 -19.27
C GLU A 199 50.69 4.77 -18.02
N LEU A 200 50.07 5.96 -18.09
CA LEU A 200 49.38 6.56 -16.97
C LEU A 200 48.05 5.86 -16.78
N VAL A 201 47.91 5.13 -15.67
CA VAL A 201 46.62 4.60 -15.26
C VAL A 201 45.81 5.73 -14.64
N ASP A 202 44.56 5.89 -15.09
CA ASP A 202 43.62 6.87 -14.55
C ASP A 202 42.99 6.36 -13.25
N TYR A 203 43.77 6.38 -12.17
CA TYR A 203 43.30 6.01 -10.83
C TYR A 203 42.26 6.99 -10.28
N GLU A 204 42.32 8.28 -10.66
CA GLU A 204 41.37 9.29 -10.19
C GLU A 204 39.94 8.99 -10.67
N SER A 205 39.75 8.66 -11.95
CA SER A 205 38.44 8.26 -12.46
C SER A 205 37.94 6.96 -11.84
N LYS A 206 38.84 5.99 -11.57
CA LYS A 206 38.47 4.74 -10.88
C LYS A 206 38.00 5.01 -9.45
N ILE A 207 38.72 5.83 -8.70
CA ILE A 207 38.34 6.26 -7.34
C ILE A 207 36.98 6.96 -7.35
N LYS A 208 36.80 7.96 -8.22
CA LYS A 208 35.52 8.70 -8.35
C LYS A 208 34.35 7.77 -8.67
N ARG A 209 34.55 6.79 -9.56
CA ARG A 209 33.52 5.80 -9.89
C ARG A 209 33.17 4.94 -8.66
N SER A 210 34.17 4.44 -7.95
CA SER A 210 33.97 3.61 -6.74
C SER A 210 33.31 4.39 -5.61
N GLU A 211 33.70 5.65 -5.38
CA GLU A 211 33.06 6.56 -4.42
C GLU A 211 31.59 6.82 -4.81
N GLY A 212 31.31 7.04 -6.09
CA GLY A 212 29.96 7.18 -6.61
C GLY A 212 29.09 5.93 -6.41
N ASN A 213 29.66 4.72 -6.53
CA ASN A 213 28.93 3.48 -6.26
C ASN A 213 28.61 3.33 -4.77
N ILE A 214 29.56 3.63 -3.88
CA ILE A 214 29.32 3.62 -2.42
C ILE A 214 28.20 4.58 -2.04
N GLU A 215 28.18 5.79 -2.61
CA GLU A 215 27.15 6.77 -2.32
C GLU A 215 25.77 6.29 -2.79
N LYS A 216 25.69 5.70 -3.99
CA LYS A 216 24.45 5.08 -4.50
C LYS A 216 23.94 3.98 -3.58
N TRP A 217 24.81 3.09 -3.10
CA TRP A 217 24.40 2.00 -2.20
C TRP A 217 23.93 2.51 -0.83
N LYS A 218 24.58 3.55 -0.29
CA LYS A 218 24.13 4.20 0.95
C LYS A 218 22.76 4.86 0.77
N GLN A 219 22.58 5.58 -0.33
CA GLN A 219 21.31 6.21 -0.65
C GLN A 219 20.20 5.17 -0.80
N LEU A 220 20.46 4.08 -1.53
CA LEU A 220 19.52 2.96 -1.66
C LEU A 220 19.14 2.37 -0.29
N SER A 221 20.12 2.14 0.59
CA SER A 221 19.86 1.65 1.96
C SER A 221 18.91 2.58 2.74
N ASN A 222 19.16 3.90 2.68
CA ASN A 222 18.33 4.89 3.35
C ASN A 222 16.92 4.98 2.75
N ASP A 223 16.81 4.92 1.42
CA ASP A 223 15.53 4.96 0.71
C ASP A 223 14.68 3.72 1.06
N LEU A 224 15.30 2.53 1.09
CA LEU A 224 14.66 1.29 1.50
C LEU A 224 14.14 1.36 2.95
N ASP A 225 14.91 1.94 3.87
CA ASP A 225 14.45 2.19 5.24
C ASP A 225 13.24 3.10 5.30
N GLY A 226 13.26 4.18 4.52
CA GLY A 226 12.13 5.09 4.38
C GLY A 226 10.87 4.35 3.93
N TYR A 227 10.97 3.60 2.83
CA TYR A 227 9.85 2.86 2.26
C TYR A 227 9.34 1.76 3.18
N VAL A 228 10.22 0.97 3.79
CA VAL A 228 9.81 -0.13 4.68
C VAL A 228 9.15 0.38 5.95
N ARG A 229 9.64 1.48 6.53
CA ARG A 229 8.96 2.10 7.66
C ARG A 229 7.55 2.57 7.31
N GLU A 230 7.37 3.18 6.13
CA GLU A 230 6.03 3.55 5.64
C GLU A 230 5.17 2.31 5.41
N ILE A 231 5.74 1.22 4.90
CA ILE A 231 5.04 -0.05 4.71
C ILE A 231 4.55 -0.62 6.03
N CYS A 232 5.43 -0.75 7.02
CA CYS A 232 5.07 -1.28 8.34
C CYS A 232 3.98 -0.42 9.00
N THR A 233 4.11 0.91 8.95
CA THR A 233 3.09 1.83 9.48
C THR A 233 1.74 1.67 8.77
N GLY A 234 1.75 1.47 7.45
CA GLY A 234 0.54 1.19 6.68
C GLY A 234 -0.10 -0.15 7.06
N LEU A 235 0.71 -1.20 7.22
CA LEU A 235 0.26 -2.53 7.62
C LEU A 235 -0.30 -2.57 9.04
N ASP A 236 0.16 -1.71 9.95
CA ASP A 236 -0.40 -1.57 11.31
C ASP A 236 -1.78 -0.92 11.33
N THR A 237 -2.11 -0.10 10.34
CA THR A 237 -3.27 0.81 10.42
C THR A 237 -4.40 0.43 9.47
N ILE A 238 -4.08 -0.05 8.27
CA ILE A 238 -5.08 -0.34 7.23
C ILE A 238 -6.01 -1.49 7.63
N PRO A 239 -5.53 -2.64 8.12
CA PRO A 239 -6.38 -3.82 8.28
C PRO A 239 -7.42 -3.67 9.37
N ASP A 240 -7.04 -3.11 10.52
CA ASP A 240 -7.97 -2.82 11.61
C ASP A 240 -9.01 -1.79 11.16
N ARG A 241 -8.59 -0.74 10.45
CA ARG A 241 -9.51 0.28 9.96
C ARG A 241 -10.45 -0.23 8.87
N VAL A 242 -9.97 -1.07 7.96
CA VAL A 242 -10.79 -1.73 6.93
C VAL A 242 -11.79 -2.66 7.60
N GLY A 243 -11.33 -3.56 8.48
CA GLY A 243 -12.18 -4.50 9.19
C GLY A 243 -13.24 -3.79 10.02
N SER A 244 -12.84 -2.79 10.82
CA SER A 244 -13.78 -2.01 11.63
C SER A 244 -14.77 -1.22 10.79
N ALA A 245 -14.34 -0.54 9.73
CA ALA A 245 -15.25 0.25 8.89
C ALA A 245 -16.24 -0.64 8.13
N PHE A 246 -15.77 -1.75 7.55
CA PHE A 246 -16.60 -2.66 6.77
C PHE A 246 -17.58 -3.43 7.68
N SER A 247 -17.13 -3.88 8.85
CA SER A 247 -18.00 -4.52 9.84
C SER A 247 -19.01 -3.54 10.44
N ALA A 248 -18.60 -2.30 10.74
CA ALA A 248 -19.52 -1.27 11.22
C ALA A 248 -20.60 -0.96 10.17
N LEU A 249 -20.23 -0.88 8.88
CA LEU A 249 -21.21 -0.71 7.81
C LEU A 249 -22.22 -1.85 7.77
N TRP A 250 -21.74 -3.10 7.76
CA TRP A 250 -22.59 -4.28 7.72
C TRP A 250 -23.58 -4.32 8.90
N ILE A 251 -23.08 -4.04 10.10
CA ILE A 251 -23.90 -3.99 11.32
C ILE A 251 -24.95 -2.89 11.20
N HIS A 252 -24.55 -1.67 10.81
CA HIS A 252 -25.48 -0.55 10.64
C HIS A 252 -26.58 -0.85 9.61
N GLU A 253 -26.24 -1.38 8.44
CA GLU A 253 -27.23 -1.73 7.42
C GLU A 253 -28.21 -2.82 7.90
N THR A 254 -27.71 -3.78 8.68
CA THR A 254 -28.53 -4.85 9.26
C THR A 254 -29.47 -4.31 10.35
N GLU A 255 -28.96 -3.49 11.26
CA GLU A 255 -29.73 -2.85 12.33
C GLU A 255 -30.80 -1.91 11.76
N ASP A 256 -30.46 -1.13 10.73
CA ASP A 256 -31.39 -0.25 10.03
C ASP A 256 -32.51 -1.03 9.34
N ALA A 257 -32.19 -2.19 8.73
CA ALA A 257 -33.19 -3.08 8.14
C ALA A 257 -34.08 -3.72 9.22
N GLN A 258 -33.52 -4.12 10.37
CA GLN A 258 -34.29 -4.62 11.51
C GLN A 258 -35.25 -3.54 12.04
N HIS A 259 -34.79 -2.30 12.14
CA HIS A 259 -35.62 -1.18 12.56
C HIS A 259 -36.76 -0.90 11.57
N LEU A 260 -36.48 -0.94 10.25
CA LEU A 260 -37.53 -0.85 9.22
C LEU A 260 -38.58 -1.95 9.38
N ARG A 261 -38.14 -3.18 9.60
CA ARG A 261 -39.05 -4.31 9.81
C ARG A 261 -39.96 -4.06 11.00
N GLN A 262 -39.40 -3.61 12.13
CA GLN A 262 -40.16 -3.31 13.34
C GLN A 262 -41.22 -2.23 13.09
N ILE A 263 -40.88 -1.13 12.41
CA ILE A 263 -41.84 -0.05 12.09
C ILE A 263 -42.99 -0.58 11.23
N ILE A 264 -42.72 -1.42 10.24
CA ILE A 264 -43.76 -2.03 9.40
C ILE A 264 -44.65 -2.95 10.22
N GLU A 265 -44.07 -3.74 11.12
CA GLU A 265 -44.79 -4.63 12.04
C GLU A 265 -45.71 -3.83 13.00
N GLU A 266 -45.26 -2.67 13.48
CA GLU A 266 -46.04 -1.78 14.36
C GLU A 266 -47.06 -0.92 13.60
N SER A 267 -46.85 -0.71 12.31
CA SER A 267 -47.74 0.08 11.46
C SER A 267 -49.04 -0.67 11.12
N PRO A 268 -50.23 -0.06 11.29
CA PRO A 268 -51.52 -0.69 11.00
C PRO A 268 -51.70 -1.10 9.54
N ASP A 269 -51.16 -0.30 8.62
CA ASP A 269 -51.25 -0.49 7.16
C ASP A 269 -49.90 -0.87 6.53
N GLY A 270 -48.83 -0.97 7.34
CA GLY A 270 -47.48 -1.30 6.88
C GLY A 270 -46.79 -0.14 6.14
N ASN A 271 -47.29 1.10 6.27
CA ASN A 271 -46.65 2.28 5.71
C ASN A 271 -45.54 2.81 6.62
N VAL A 272 -44.45 3.25 5.99
CA VAL A 272 -43.29 3.87 6.63
C VAL A 272 -43.12 5.27 6.05
N HIS A 273 -42.97 6.28 6.91
CA HIS A 273 -42.75 7.66 6.51
C HIS A 273 -41.26 8.03 6.60
N ASP A 274 -40.83 9.02 5.81
CA ASP A 274 -39.49 9.61 5.84
C ASP A 274 -38.31 8.66 5.53
N ILE A 275 -38.56 7.55 4.84
CA ILE A 275 -37.54 6.54 4.48
C ILE A 275 -36.55 7.05 3.41
N ASP A 276 -36.95 8.02 2.60
CA ASP A 276 -36.12 8.57 1.50
C ASP A 276 -34.85 9.29 2.00
N ILE A 277 -34.84 9.70 3.28
CA ILE A 277 -33.69 10.33 3.93
C ILE A 277 -32.49 9.35 4.02
N ALA A 278 -32.77 8.06 4.18
CA ALA A 278 -31.73 7.03 4.25
C ALA A 278 -31.04 6.81 2.90
N ALA A 279 -31.78 6.88 1.78
CA ALA A 279 -31.26 6.63 0.45
C ALA A 279 -30.11 7.58 0.06
N GLY A 280 -30.22 8.87 0.39
CA GLY A 280 -29.16 9.85 0.09
C GLY A 280 -27.86 9.58 0.83
N THR A 281 -27.95 9.12 2.07
CA THR A 281 -26.80 8.87 2.94
C THR A 281 -26.03 7.61 2.52
N TYR A 282 -26.75 6.53 2.25
CA TYR A 282 -26.17 5.31 1.70
C TYR A 282 -25.60 5.48 0.28
N GLY A 283 -26.09 6.46 -0.48
CA GLY A 283 -25.49 6.86 -1.76
C GLY A 283 -24.02 7.29 -1.66
N LEU A 284 -23.64 8.02 -0.59
CA LEU A 284 -22.25 8.42 -0.34
C LEU A 284 -21.35 7.21 -0.03
N ILE A 285 -21.88 6.25 0.73
CA ILE A 285 -21.20 5.00 1.06
C ILE A 285 -21.01 4.14 -0.18
N LYS A 286 -22.05 3.96 -0.99
CA LYS A 286 -21.98 3.25 -2.30
C LYS A 286 -20.91 3.87 -3.20
N SER A 287 -20.80 5.20 -3.24
CA SER A 287 -19.73 5.91 -3.96
C SER A 287 -18.35 5.60 -3.40
N ALA A 288 -18.17 5.65 -2.07
CA ALA A 288 -16.90 5.36 -1.41
C ALA A 288 -16.46 3.89 -1.61
N LEU A 289 -17.36 2.93 -1.47
CA LEU A 289 -17.10 1.52 -1.74
C LEU A 289 -16.77 1.27 -3.21
N THR A 290 -17.45 1.95 -4.14
CA THR A 290 -17.12 1.87 -5.57
C THR A 290 -15.72 2.40 -5.85
N TYR A 291 -15.35 3.53 -5.25
CA TYR A 291 -13.99 4.07 -5.37
C TYR A 291 -12.96 3.09 -4.82
N PHE A 292 -13.21 2.52 -3.63
CA PHE A 292 -12.32 1.52 -3.02
C PHE A 292 -12.17 0.30 -3.94
N ALA A 293 -13.28 -0.30 -4.37
CA ALA A 293 -13.29 -1.48 -5.21
C ALA A 293 -12.65 -1.24 -6.59
N THR A 294 -12.68 -0.01 -7.09
CA THR A 294 -12.09 0.33 -8.41
C THR A 294 -10.60 0.58 -8.32
N ASN A 295 -10.13 1.28 -7.29
CA ASN A 295 -8.76 1.80 -7.26
C ASN A 295 -7.78 0.89 -6.49
N VAL A 296 -8.25 0.06 -5.57
CA VAL A 296 -7.37 -0.90 -4.88
C VAL A 296 -6.92 -1.99 -5.85
N ASN A 297 -5.61 -2.25 -5.89
CA ASN A 297 -4.94 -3.19 -6.79
C ASN A 297 -5.14 -2.92 -8.30
N ASN A 298 -5.58 -1.72 -8.68
CA ASN A 298 -5.42 -1.29 -10.06
C ASN A 298 -4.02 -0.68 -10.17
N PRO A 299 -3.04 -1.36 -10.80
CA PRO A 299 -1.84 -0.65 -11.20
C PRO A 299 -2.33 0.48 -12.11
N GLY A 300 -2.14 1.73 -11.69
CA GLY A 300 -2.28 2.85 -12.61
C GLY A 300 -1.45 2.57 -13.87
N PRO A 301 -1.89 3.09 -15.04
CA PRO A 301 -1.19 2.87 -16.31
C PRO A 301 0.30 3.22 -16.25
#